data_AF-A0A2T1NED1-F1
#
_entry.id   AF-A0A2T1NED1-F1
#
_cell.length_a   1.000
_cell.length_b   1.000
_cell.length_c   1.000
_cell.angle_alpha   90.00
_cell.angle_beta   90.00
_cell.angle_gamma   90.00
#
_symmetry.space_group_name_H-M   'P 1'
#
loop_
_entity.id
_entity.type
_entity.pdbx_description
1 polymer ?
#
loop_
_entity_poly.entity_id
_entity_poly.type
_entity_poly.pdbx_seq_one_letter_code
_entity_poly.pdbx_strand_id
1 'polypeptide(L)'
;MNELTKIGKKRTILLSISILLVSIHTIYFYHSVRPEIELKKLIQQLIRFSLTIGLLILVYEGKNWAKIVSLILFSLALLGALIGLGTLDTPFMNKIPIIVAIFVYSMAIYHFGFAKSFKEFFKFQNTEISESIQDSKEVMESEKFWKIIEVTKSESYGDYEKQQSLLKRELLKLTATEVLEFDNKFRTLRGEIYTWDFWAAAYIINGGCSDDCFSDFRGWLIGQGQSIFENAIQNIETLTELKETNDGDWEGLSYIATDIYENKTGKDIPQGVQENFEITGEEWEEDENDLKNRFPKLYAKFGME
;
A
#
# COMPACT_ATOMS: atom_id res chain seq x y z
N MET A 1 6.29 -3.45 15.31
CA MET A 1 5.26 -4.17 16.11
C MET A 1 5.56 -4.02 17.61
N ASN A 2 4.63 -3.45 18.39
CA ASN A 2 4.85 -3.22 19.84
C ASN A 2 4.74 -4.51 20.69
N GLU A 3 5.17 -4.47 21.95
CA GLU A 3 5.16 -5.65 22.84
C GLU A 3 3.76 -6.23 23.07
N LEU A 4 2.74 -5.38 23.19
CA LEU A 4 1.36 -5.81 23.42
C LEU A 4 0.80 -6.55 22.20
N THR A 5 1.16 -6.11 20.99
CA THR A 5 0.86 -6.78 19.72
C THR A 5 1.57 -8.13 19.60
N LYS A 6 2.84 -8.24 20.00
CA LYS A 6 3.58 -9.53 20.02
C LYS A 6 2.90 -10.54 20.93
N ILE A 7 2.45 -10.11 22.12
CA ILE A 7 1.70 -10.95 23.05
C ILE A 7 0.38 -11.40 22.41
N GLY A 8 -0.34 -10.48 21.77
CA GLY A 8 -1.58 -10.77 21.04
C GLY A 8 -1.40 -11.86 19.99
N LYS A 9 -0.39 -11.71 19.12
CA LYS A 9 -0.02 -12.68 18.07
C LYS A 9 0.24 -14.07 18.65
N LYS A 10 1.14 -14.16 19.65
CA LYS A 10 1.53 -15.43 20.28
C LYS A 10 0.34 -16.14 20.92
N ARG A 11 -0.52 -15.41 21.63
CA ARG A 11 -1.71 -15.97 22.28
C ARG A 11 -2.76 -16.45 21.27
N THR A 12 -2.96 -15.71 20.18
CA THR A 12 -3.87 -16.14 19.09
C THR A 12 -3.43 -17.48 18.50
N ILE A 13 -2.14 -17.67 18.25
CA ILE A 13 -1.58 -18.94 17.75
C ILE A 13 -1.78 -20.07 18.77
N LEU A 14 -1.41 -19.85 20.03
CA LEU A 14 -1.51 -20.87 21.07
C LEU A 14 -2.96 -21.34 21.29
N LEU A 15 -3.91 -20.41 21.31
CA LEU A 15 -5.33 -20.73 21.46
C LEU A 15 -5.88 -21.44 20.23
N SER A 16 -5.45 -21.05 19.03
CA SER A 16 -5.83 -21.74 17.79
C SER A 16 -5.37 -23.21 17.82
N ILE A 17 -4.10 -23.46 18.21
CA ILE A 17 -3.56 -24.81 18.38
C ILE A 17 -4.37 -25.59 19.43
N SER A 18 -4.69 -24.96 20.57
CA SER A 18 -5.45 -25.60 21.64
C SER A 18 -6.85 -26.03 21.18
N ILE A 19 -7.54 -25.19 20.41
CA ILE A 19 -8.86 -25.50 19.83
C ILE A 19 -8.75 -26.68 18.86
N LEU A 20 -7.72 -26.69 18.01
CA LEU A 20 -7.50 -27.78 17.05
C LEU A 20 -7.19 -29.10 17.77
N LEU A 21 -6.40 -29.08 18.85
CA LEU A 21 -6.13 -30.26 19.67
C LEU A 21 -7.39 -30.82 20.32
N VAL A 22 -8.27 -29.97 20.87
CA VAL A 22 -9.58 -30.39 21.39
C VAL A 22 -10.42 -31.05 20.28
N SER A 23 -10.41 -30.49 19.07
CA SER A 23 -11.13 -31.06 17.93
C SER A 23 -10.58 -32.43 17.53
N ILE A 24 -9.26 -32.58 17.40
CA ILE A 24 -8.59 -33.86 17.09
C ILE A 24 -8.91 -34.91 18.15
N HIS A 25 -8.78 -34.54 19.42
CA HIS A 25 -9.08 -35.45 20.53
C HIS A 25 -10.55 -35.91 20.49
N THR A 26 -11.48 -35.01 20.17
CA THR A 26 -12.91 -35.35 20.03
C THR A 26 -13.16 -36.36 18.92
N ILE A 27 -12.48 -36.21 17.78
CA ILE A 27 -12.55 -37.14 16.64
C ILE A 27 -12.00 -38.51 17.04
N TYR A 28 -10.79 -38.53 17.60
CA TYR A 28 -10.14 -39.74 18.06
C TYR A 28 -11.00 -40.49 19.08
N PHE A 29 -11.47 -39.80 20.13
CA PHE A 29 -12.24 -40.41 21.20
C PHE A 29 -13.52 -41.07 20.66
N TYR A 30 -14.27 -40.37 19.80
CA TYR A 30 -15.50 -40.88 19.22
C TYR A 30 -15.31 -42.20 18.46
N HIS A 31 -14.23 -42.33 17.70
CA HIS A 31 -13.95 -43.52 16.91
C HIS A 31 -13.24 -44.62 17.70
N SER A 32 -12.38 -44.27 18.67
CA SER A 32 -11.62 -45.24 19.47
C SER A 32 -12.48 -46.15 20.36
N VAL A 33 -13.68 -45.69 20.73
CA VAL A 33 -14.62 -46.43 21.58
C VAL A 33 -15.59 -47.32 20.78
N ARG A 34 -15.51 -47.29 19.43
CA ARG A 34 -16.37 -48.08 18.54
C ARG A 34 -15.56 -49.20 17.88
N PRO A 35 -16.17 -50.38 17.67
CA PRO A 35 -15.50 -51.52 17.04
C PRO A 35 -15.16 -51.26 15.55
N GLU A 36 -15.94 -50.41 14.87
CA GLU A 36 -15.74 -50.07 13.46
C GLU A 36 -15.77 -48.55 13.23
N ILE A 37 -15.04 -48.09 12.22
CA ILE A 37 -15.00 -46.68 11.84
C ILE A 37 -16.25 -46.33 11.02
N GLU A 38 -17.11 -45.49 11.59
CA GLU A 38 -18.22 -44.89 10.86
C GLU A 38 -17.73 -43.84 9.85
N LEU A 39 -17.47 -44.25 8.61
CA LEU A 39 -16.89 -43.41 7.56
C LEU A 39 -17.65 -42.08 7.35
N LYS A 40 -18.98 -42.13 7.32
CA LYS A 40 -19.83 -40.92 7.16
C LYS A 40 -19.58 -39.91 8.28
N LYS A 41 -19.40 -40.39 9.52
CA LYS A 41 -19.17 -39.53 10.68
C LYS A 41 -17.76 -38.96 10.68
N LEU A 42 -16.78 -39.77 10.30
CA LEU A 42 -15.38 -39.35 10.15
C LEU A 42 -15.25 -38.23 9.11
N ILE A 43 -15.85 -38.41 7.93
CA ILE A 43 -15.84 -37.39 6.86
C ILE A 43 -16.47 -36.09 7.35
N GLN A 44 -17.65 -36.15 8.01
CA GLN A 44 -18.30 -34.98 8.59
C GLN A 44 -17.37 -34.23 9.56
N GLN A 45 -16.64 -34.97 10.41
CA GLN A 45 -15.73 -34.41 11.39
C GLN A 45 -14.48 -33.79 10.75
N LEU A 46 -13.93 -34.39 9.70
CA LEU A 46 -12.80 -33.85 8.95
C LEU A 46 -13.15 -32.55 8.22
N ILE A 47 -14.36 -32.48 7.63
CA ILE A 47 -14.87 -31.25 7.03
C ILE A 47 -14.98 -30.16 8.11
N ARG A 48 -15.62 -30.47 9.24
CA ARG A 48 -15.74 -29.53 10.37
C ARG A 48 -14.37 -29.06 10.86
N PHE A 49 -13.40 -29.96 10.98
CA PHE A 49 -12.03 -29.64 11.39
C PHE A 49 -11.36 -28.69 10.41
N SER A 50 -11.48 -28.96 9.11
CA SER A 50 -10.93 -28.10 8.04
C SER A 50 -11.56 -26.70 8.05
N LEU A 51 -12.89 -26.62 8.23
CA LEU A 51 -13.60 -25.35 8.40
C LEU A 51 -13.12 -24.59 9.66
N THR A 52 -12.80 -25.30 10.74
CA THR A 52 -12.26 -24.69 11.96
C THR A 52 -10.87 -24.11 11.71
N ILE A 53 -10.00 -24.81 10.98
CA ILE A 53 -8.68 -24.29 10.57
C ILE A 53 -8.86 -23.02 9.74
N GLY A 54 -9.68 -23.06 8.68
CA GLY A 54 -9.90 -21.91 7.82
C GLY A 54 -10.44 -20.71 8.59
N LEU A 55 -11.40 -20.93 9.48
CA LEU A 55 -11.95 -19.86 10.32
C LEU A 55 -10.88 -19.24 11.24
N LEU A 56 -10.03 -20.04 11.88
CA LEU A 56 -8.96 -19.56 12.75
C LEU A 56 -7.87 -18.78 11.97
N ILE A 57 -7.55 -19.22 10.74
CA ILE A 57 -6.64 -18.49 9.84
C ILE A 57 -7.23 -17.11 9.52
N LEU A 58 -8.51 -17.05 9.14
CA LEU A 58 -9.17 -15.78 8.81
C LEU A 58 -9.27 -14.83 10.01
N VAL A 59 -9.42 -15.36 11.23
CA VAL A 59 -9.31 -14.55 12.46
C VAL A 59 -7.89 -14.00 12.63
N TYR A 60 -6.88 -14.83 12.38
CA TYR A 60 -5.47 -14.42 12.47
C TYR A 60 -5.10 -13.36 11.41
N GLU A 61 -5.70 -13.43 10.22
CA GLU A 61 -5.61 -12.42 9.15
C GLU A 61 -6.44 -11.16 9.42
N GLY A 62 -7.09 -11.02 10.58
CA GLY A 62 -7.81 -9.79 10.92
C GLY A 62 -9.21 -9.65 10.32
N LYS A 63 -9.81 -10.72 9.76
CA LYS A 63 -11.17 -10.65 9.19
C LYS A 63 -12.24 -10.52 10.30
N ASN A 64 -12.92 -9.37 10.33
CA ASN A 64 -13.89 -9.05 11.38
C ASN A 64 -15.07 -10.02 11.44
N TRP A 65 -15.61 -10.46 10.30
CA TRP A 65 -16.70 -11.42 10.25
C TRP A 65 -16.28 -12.78 10.83
N ALA A 66 -15.05 -13.23 10.55
CA ALA A 66 -14.53 -14.51 11.04
C ALA A 66 -14.40 -14.50 12.57
N LYS A 67 -13.99 -13.35 13.15
CA LYS A 67 -13.95 -13.14 14.60
C LYS A 67 -15.34 -13.29 15.22
N ILE A 68 -16.36 -12.65 14.64
CA ILE A 68 -17.74 -12.70 15.14
C ILE A 68 -18.29 -14.13 15.07
N VAL A 69 -18.13 -14.79 13.92
CA VAL A 69 -18.55 -16.20 13.73
C VAL A 69 -17.85 -17.11 14.74
N SER A 70 -16.55 -16.92 14.97
CA SER A 70 -15.79 -17.70 15.96
C SER A 70 -16.34 -17.52 17.38
N LEU A 71 -16.64 -16.28 17.79
CA LEU A 71 -17.21 -16.01 19.12
C LEU A 71 -18.56 -16.70 19.32
N ILE A 72 -19.42 -16.69 18.29
CA ILE A 72 -20.73 -17.37 18.34
C ILE A 72 -20.52 -18.88 18.47
N LEU A 73 -19.72 -19.48 17.59
CA LEU A 73 -19.49 -20.92 17.57
C LEU A 73 -18.84 -21.43 18.86
N PHE A 74 -17.85 -20.70 19.40
CA PHE A 74 -17.19 -21.08 20.65
C PHE A 74 -18.12 -20.93 21.85
N SER A 75 -19.01 -19.93 21.85
CA SER A 75 -20.02 -19.78 22.90
C SER A 75 -21.02 -20.94 22.88
N LEU A 76 -21.47 -21.36 21.70
CA LEU A 76 -22.34 -22.54 21.55
C LEU A 76 -21.63 -23.83 21.98
N ALA A 77 -20.36 -24.00 21.60
CA ALA A 77 -19.56 -25.15 22.02
C ALA A 77 -19.36 -25.19 23.53
N LEU A 78 -19.07 -24.05 24.16
CA LEU A 78 -18.95 -23.90 25.60
C LEU A 78 -20.26 -24.28 26.32
N LEU A 79 -21.40 -23.78 25.82
CA LEU A 79 -22.72 -24.12 26.37
C LEU A 79 -23.00 -25.63 26.28
N GLY A 80 -22.75 -26.23 25.10
CA GLY A 80 -22.92 -27.67 24.92
C GLY A 80 -22.02 -28.50 25.83
N ALA A 81 -20.78 -28.07 26.05
CA ALA A 81 -19.84 -28.72 26.96
C ALA A 81 -20.31 -28.61 28.43
N LEU A 82 -20.81 -27.45 28.86
CA LEU A 82 -21.37 -27.26 30.21
C LEU A 82 -22.59 -28.14 30.46
N ILE A 83 -23.51 -28.22 29.48
CA ILE A 83 -24.68 -29.11 29.55
C ILE A 83 -24.20 -30.56 29.65
N GLY A 84 -23.31 -31.00 28.75
CA GLY A 84 -22.79 -32.37 28.74
C GLY A 84 -22.08 -32.76 30.04
N LEU A 85 -21.37 -31.82 30.68
CA LEU A 85 -20.71 -32.06 31.95
C LEU A 85 -21.72 -32.41 33.07
N GLY A 86 -22.86 -31.72 33.09
CA GLY A 86 -23.92 -31.88 34.08
C GLY A 86 -24.91 -33.01 33.80
N THR A 87 -25.12 -33.37 32.54
CA THR A 87 -26.16 -34.35 32.14
C THR A 87 -25.63 -35.74 31.84
N LEU A 88 -24.36 -35.90 31.46
CA LEU A 88 -23.80 -37.22 31.17
C LEU A 88 -23.51 -38.00 32.45
N ASP A 89 -24.22 -39.11 32.61
CA ASP A 89 -23.98 -40.10 33.66
C ASP A 89 -22.84 -41.03 33.24
N THR A 90 -21.61 -40.55 33.40
CA THR A 90 -20.39 -41.29 33.06
C THR A 90 -19.34 -41.08 34.15
N PRO A 91 -18.39 -42.03 34.32
CA PRO A 91 -17.29 -41.87 35.25
C PRO A 91 -16.52 -40.57 35.02
N PHE A 92 -15.98 -39.99 36.10
CA PHE A 92 -15.30 -38.69 36.06
C PHE A 92 -14.18 -38.60 35.00
N MET A 93 -13.44 -39.70 34.79
CA MET A 93 -12.38 -39.77 33.78
C MET A 93 -12.87 -39.42 32.37
N ASN A 94 -14.11 -39.78 32.03
CA ASN A 94 -14.70 -39.50 30.72
C ASN A 94 -15.14 -38.03 30.57
N LYS A 95 -15.21 -37.29 31.68
CA LYS A 95 -15.54 -35.86 31.71
C LYS A 95 -14.31 -34.96 31.53
N ILE A 96 -13.09 -35.48 31.67
CA ILE A 96 -11.84 -34.71 31.53
C ILE A 96 -11.77 -33.93 30.20
N PRO A 97 -12.04 -34.54 29.03
CA PRO A 97 -11.99 -33.80 27.76
C PRO A 97 -13.00 -32.65 27.69
N ILE A 98 -14.17 -32.83 28.31
CA ILE A 98 -15.22 -31.80 28.38
C ILE A 98 -14.74 -30.62 29.23
N ILE A 99 -14.09 -30.88 30.37
CA ILE A 99 -13.51 -29.85 31.24
C ILE A 99 -12.41 -29.07 30.51
N VAL A 100 -11.53 -29.76 29.77
CA VAL A 100 -10.49 -29.11 28.96
C VAL A 100 -11.12 -28.24 27.87
N ALA A 101 -12.15 -28.73 27.18
CA ALA A 101 -12.87 -27.96 26.17
C ALA A 101 -13.52 -26.70 26.76
N ILE A 102 -14.15 -26.80 27.93
CA ILE A 102 -14.72 -25.64 28.65
C ILE A 102 -13.63 -24.59 28.89
N PHE A 103 -12.46 -25.00 29.39
CA PHE A 103 -11.36 -24.10 29.66
C PHE A 103 -10.83 -23.42 28.38
N VAL A 104 -10.56 -24.20 27.33
CA VAL A 104 -10.05 -23.69 26.05
C VAL A 104 -11.02 -22.72 25.39
N TYR A 105 -12.32 -23.06 25.30
CA TYR A 105 -13.31 -22.19 24.70
C TYR A 105 -13.55 -20.93 25.52
N SER A 106 -13.55 -21.01 26.86
CA SER A 106 -13.65 -19.83 27.73
C SER A 106 -12.49 -18.87 27.50
N MET A 107 -11.26 -19.39 27.43
CA MET A 107 -10.07 -18.60 27.14
C MET A 107 -10.10 -17.98 25.73
N ALA A 108 -10.57 -18.73 24.73
CA ALA A 108 -10.70 -18.24 23.36
C ALA A 108 -11.73 -17.10 23.25
N ILE A 109 -12.90 -17.25 23.89
CA ILE A 109 -13.94 -16.20 23.94
C ILE A 109 -13.39 -14.95 24.61
N TYR A 110 -12.70 -15.09 25.74
CA TYR A 110 -12.08 -13.95 26.43
C TYR A 110 -11.04 -13.26 25.54
N HIS A 111 -10.13 -14.03 24.94
CA HIS A 111 -9.05 -13.49 24.10
C HIS A 111 -9.61 -12.77 22.87
N PHE A 112 -10.52 -13.38 22.11
CA PHE A 112 -11.06 -12.81 20.89
C PHE A 112 -12.09 -11.69 21.12
N GLY A 113 -12.80 -11.71 22.25
CA GLY A 113 -13.80 -10.70 22.58
C GLY A 113 -13.24 -9.48 23.32
N PHE A 114 -12.34 -9.70 24.28
CA PHE A 114 -12.08 -8.72 25.34
C PHE A 114 -10.61 -8.38 25.55
N ALA A 115 -9.67 -9.29 25.23
CA ALA A 115 -8.26 -9.06 25.55
C ALA A 115 -7.66 -7.87 24.80
N LYS A 116 -7.09 -6.92 25.56
CA LYS A 116 -6.41 -5.74 25.00
C LYS A 116 -5.29 -6.12 24.02
N SER A 117 -4.48 -7.12 24.37
CA SER A 117 -3.42 -7.66 23.50
C SER A 117 -3.95 -8.18 22.15
N PHE A 118 -5.11 -8.83 22.14
CA PHE A 118 -5.73 -9.27 20.89
C PHE A 118 -6.24 -8.09 20.08
N LYS A 119 -6.90 -7.10 20.71
CA LYS A 119 -7.39 -5.90 20.01
C LYS A 119 -6.25 -5.15 19.31
N GLU A 120 -5.11 -4.97 19.98
CA GLU A 120 -3.93 -4.34 19.38
C GLU A 120 -3.33 -5.16 18.23
N PHE A 121 -3.29 -6.49 18.38
CA PHE A 121 -2.86 -7.38 17.29
C PHE A 121 -3.81 -7.37 16.10
N PHE A 122 -5.11 -7.42 16.35
CA PHE A 122 -6.13 -7.40 15.33
C PHE A 122 -6.16 -6.06 14.58
N LYS A 123 -5.90 -4.94 15.29
CA LYS A 123 -5.70 -3.63 14.67
C LYS A 123 -4.44 -3.63 13.79
N PHE A 124 -3.32 -4.13 14.30
CA PHE A 124 -2.06 -4.23 13.54
C PHE A 124 -2.23 -5.02 12.23
N GLN A 125 -2.89 -6.18 12.26
CA GLN A 125 -3.15 -6.97 11.05
C GLN A 125 -3.98 -6.21 10.00
N ASN A 126 -5.01 -5.48 10.45
CA ASN A 126 -5.82 -4.67 9.52
C ASN A 126 -5.05 -3.45 8.99
N THR A 127 -4.09 -2.91 9.74
CA THR A 127 -3.20 -1.83 9.31
C THR A 127 -2.16 -2.33 8.30
N GLU A 128 -1.49 -3.45 8.57
CA GLU A 128 -0.51 -4.07 7.66
C GLU A 128 -1.16 -4.54 6.37
N ILE A 129 -2.37 -5.12 6.42
CA ILE A 129 -3.13 -5.46 5.21
C ILE A 129 -3.47 -4.20 4.41
N SER A 130 -3.91 -3.12 5.07
CA SER A 130 -4.14 -1.83 4.41
C SER A 130 -2.87 -1.29 3.76
N GLU A 131 -1.71 -1.41 4.41
CA GLU A 131 -0.41 -0.94 3.89
C GLU A 131 0.11 -1.82 2.74
N SER A 132 -0.05 -3.14 2.82
CA SER A 132 0.34 -4.07 1.76
C SER A 132 -0.52 -3.96 0.50
N ILE A 133 -1.78 -3.52 0.65
CA ILE A 133 -2.67 -3.18 -0.48
C ILE A 133 -2.35 -1.77 -1.01
N GLN A 134 -1.66 -0.94 -0.22
CA GLN A 134 -1.32 0.44 -0.56
C GLN A 134 0.06 0.58 -1.20
N ASP A 135 1.07 -0.25 -0.95
CA ASP A 135 2.38 -0.18 -1.65
C ASP A 135 2.35 -0.88 -3.02
N SER A 136 1.58 -0.32 -3.95
CA SER A 136 1.51 -0.80 -5.34
C SER A 136 2.62 -0.19 -6.18
N LYS A 137 3.22 -1.01 -7.06
CA LYS A 137 4.14 -0.56 -8.12
C LYS A 137 3.43 -0.36 -9.46
N GLU A 138 2.11 -0.47 -9.48
CA GLU A 138 1.33 -0.17 -10.69
C GLU A 138 1.45 1.31 -11.03
N VAL A 139 1.54 1.57 -12.33
CA VAL A 139 1.73 2.91 -12.89
C VAL A 139 0.47 3.28 -13.64
N MET A 140 0.01 4.52 -13.47
CA MET A 140 -1.17 5.00 -14.19
C MET A 140 -0.95 4.90 -15.70
N GLU A 141 -1.97 4.43 -16.41
CA GLU A 141 -2.00 4.40 -17.88
C GLU A 141 -1.64 5.76 -18.48
N SER A 142 -0.71 5.76 -19.45
CA SER A 142 -0.11 6.98 -19.99
C SER A 142 -1.14 7.97 -20.52
N GLU A 143 -2.16 7.50 -21.25
CA GLU A 143 -3.23 8.37 -21.78
C GLU A 143 -4.01 9.07 -20.67
N LYS A 144 -4.31 8.36 -19.57
CA LYS A 144 -5.04 8.91 -18.42
C LYS A 144 -4.20 9.95 -17.68
N PHE A 145 -2.92 9.64 -17.44
CA PHE A 145 -1.98 10.57 -16.80
C PHE A 145 -1.86 11.87 -17.60
N TRP A 146 -1.55 11.76 -18.90
CA TRP A 146 -1.39 12.92 -19.75
C TRP A 146 -2.69 13.70 -19.92
N LYS A 147 -3.84 13.04 -19.89
CA LYS A 147 -5.13 13.73 -19.92
C LYS A 147 -5.34 14.63 -18.70
N ILE A 148 -4.95 14.17 -17.52
CA ILE A 148 -5.03 14.98 -16.29
C ILE A 148 -4.11 16.21 -16.42
N ILE A 149 -2.87 16.02 -16.85
CA ILE A 149 -1.92 17.12 -17.06
C ILE A 149 -2.45 18.12 -18.10
N GLU A 150 -2.93 17.64 -19.25
CA GLU A 150 -3.50 18.47 -20.33
C GLU A 150 -4.66 19.35 -19.83
N VAL A 151 -5.60 18.76 -19.07
CA VAL A 151 -6.73 19.50 -18.49
C VAL A 151 -6.22 20.61 -17.58
N THR A 152 -5.32 20.30 -16.66
CA THR A 152 -4.79 21.30 -15.72
C THR A 152 -3.99 22.40 -16.43
N LYS A 153 -3.17 22.04 -17.43
CA LYS A 153 -2.38 22.99 -18.22
C LYS A 153 -3.28 23.91 -19.04
N SER A 154 -4.28 23.37 -19.73
CA SER A 154 -5.20 24.18 -20.54
C SER A 154 -6.03 25.16 -19.71
N GLU A 155 -6.56 24.72 -18.55
CA GLU A 155 -7.38 25.56 -17.67
C GLU A 155 -6.56 26.58 -16.85
N SER A 156 -5.24 26.35 -16.73
CA SER A 156 -4.33 27.28 -16.05
C SER A 156 -4.09 28.57 -16.84
N TYR A 157 -4.18 28.53 -18.17
CA TYR A 157 -3.83 29.65 -19.07
C TYR A 157 -2.40 30.16 -18.88
N GLY A 158 -1.45 29.28 -18.54
CA GLY A 158 -0.03 29.62 -18.38
C GLY A 158 0.40 29.83 -16.92
N ASP A 159 -0.54 30.09 -16.02
CA ASP A 159 -0.28 30.30 -14.59
C ASP A 159 0.06 28.99 -13.87
N TYR A 160 1.31 28.85 -13.43
CA TYR A 160 1.79 27.60 -12.83
C TYR A 160 1.17 27.31 -11.46
N GLU A 161 1.03 28.31 -10.57
CA GLU A 161 0.37 28.13 -9.27
C GLU A 161 -1.09 27.69 -9.45
N LYS A 162 -1.77 28.26 -10.43
CA LYS A 162 -3.13 27.86 -10.78
C LYS A 162 -3.15 26.43 -11.34
N GLN A 163 -2.18 26.03 -12.15
CA GLN A 163 -2.06 24.64 -12.61
C GLN A 163 -1.95 23.67 -11.43
N GLN A 164 -1.14 24.00 -10.42
CA GLN A 164 -1.03 23.19 -9.20
C GLN A 164 -2.39 23.05 -8.48
N SER A 165 -3.10 24.16 -8.29
CA SER A 165 -4.44 24.15 -7.68
C SER A 165 -5.45 23.31 -8.48
N LEU A 166 -5.37 23.35 -9.81
CA LEU A 166 -6.21 22.54 -10.71
C LEU A 166 -5.84 21.06 -10.63
N LEU A 167 -4.55 20.71 -10.60
CA LEU A 167 -4.10 19.33 -10.45
C LEU A 167 -4.58 18.74 -9.13
N LYS A 168 -4.47 19.50 -8.03
CA LYS A 168 -5.04 19.13 -6.74
C LYS A 168 -6.52 18.76 -6.85
N ARG A 169 -7.31 19.56 -7.56
CA ARG A 169 -8.74 19.33 -7.79
C ARG A 169 -9.02 18.08 -8.62
N GLU A 170 -8.21 17.81 -9.66
CA GLU A 170 -8.36 16.59 -10.46
C GLU A 170 -7.99 15.33 -9.68
N LEU A 171 -6.87 15.34 -8.93
CA LEU A 171 -6.45 14.20 -8.12
C LEU A 171 -7.41 13.91 -6.94
N LEU A 172 -8.11 14.93 -6.41
CA LEU A 172 -9.16 14.72 -5.40
C LEU A 172 -10.33 13.87 -5.90
N LYS A 173 -10.57 13.78 -7.22
CA LYS A 173 -11.62 12.94 -7.81
C LYS A 173 -11.24 11.46 -7.87
N LEU A 174 -9.96 11.14 -7.74
CA LEU A 174 -9.42 9.79 -7.84
C LEU A 174 -9.50 9.03 -6.50
N THR A 175 -9.43 7.71 -6.55
CA THR A 175 -9.21 6.88 -5.36
C THR A 175 -7.77 7.02 -4.85
N ALA A 176 -7.49 6.63 -3.60
CA ALA A 176 -6.13 6.70 -3.05
C ALA A 176 -5.13 5.83 -3.86
N THR A 177 -5.56 4.66 -4.35
CA THR A 177 -4.75 3.79 -5.21
C THR A 177 -4.41 4.48 -6.53
N GLU A 178 -5.39 5.09 -7.19
CA GLU A 178 -5.13 5.83 -8.45
C GLU A 178 -4.25 7.08 -8.24
N VAL A 179 -4.28 7.71 -7.06
CA VAL A 179 -3.35 8.81 -6.72
C VAL A 179 -1.92 8.28 -6.59
N LEU A 180 -1.73 7.10 -6.00
CA LEU A 180 -0.41 6.46 -5.96
C LEU A 180 0.05 6.05 -7.37
N GLU A 181 -0.83 5.50 -8.21
CA GLU A 181 -0.50 5.16 -9.60
C GLU A 181 -0.10 6.42 -10.40
N PHE A 182 -0.75 7.55 -10.16
CA PHE A 182 -0.37 8.85 -10.73
C PHE A 182 1.03 9.28 -10.27
N ASP A 183 1.30 9.21 -8.96
CA ASP A 183 2.61 9.53 -8.38
C ASP A 183 3.71 8.62 -8.93
N ASN A 184 3.46 7.31 -9.04
CA ASN A 184 4.36 6.34 -9.64
C ASN A 184 4.69 6.69 -11.10
N LYS A 185 3.70 7.12 -11.89
CA LYS A 185 3.92 7.60 -13.26
C LYS A 185 4.76 8.87 -13.28
N PHE A 186 4.46 9.83 -12.40
CA PHE A 186 5.19 11.08 -12.28
C PHE A 186 6.68 10.85 -11.94
N ARG A 187 6.98 10.02 -10.94
CA ARG A 187 8.35 9.61 -10.55
C ARG A 187 9.08 8.89 -11.67
N THR A 188 8.38 8.02 -12.41
CA THR A 188 8.94 7.32 -13.58
C THR A 188 9.42 8.32 -14.64
N LEU A 189 8.57 9.30 -14.99
CA LEU A 189 8.89 10.32 -15.98
C LEU A 189 10.03 11.24 -15.51
N ARG A 190 10.07 11.63 -14.23
CA ARG A 190 11.20 12.41 -13.68
C ARG A 190 12.53 11.67 -13.77
N GLY A 191 12.53 10.37 -13.49
CA GLY A 191 13.72 9.52 -13.59
C GLY A 191 14.18 9.32 -15.03
N GLU A 192 13.25 9.28 -16.00
CA GLU A 192 13.56 9.13 -17.43
C GLU A 192 14.40 10.29 -17.98
N ILE A 193 14.15 11.50 -17.48
CA ILE A 193 14.87 12.72 -17.90
C ILE A 193 15.97 13.15 -16.92
N TYR A 194 16.39 12.27 -16.01
CA TYR A 194 17.54 12.53 -15.12
C TYR A 194 18.86 12.32 -15.89
N THR A 195 19.16 13.28 -16.75
CA THR A 195 20.32 13.26 -17.66
C THR A 195 21.03 14.61 -17.66
N TRP A 196 22.30 14.61 -18.05
CA TRP A 196 23.10 15.83 -18.17
C TRP A 196 22.55 16.82 -19.21
N ASP A 197 21.94 16.35 -20.29
CA ASP A 197 21.34 17.20 -21.32
C ASP A 197 20.14 17.99 -20.78
N PHE A 198 19.27 17.35 -20.00
CA PHE A 198 18.15 18.03 -19.35
C PHE A 198 18.61 18.97 -18.23
N TRP A 199 19.71 18.63 -17.54
CA TRP A 199 20.32 19.56 -16.58
C TRP A 199 20.88 20.79 -17.30
N ALA A 200 21.62 20.61 -18.39
CA ALA A 200 22.11 21.71 -19.21
C ALA A 200 20.96 22.61 -19.69
N ALA A 201 19.85 22.03 -20.12
CA ALA A 201 18.67 22.80 -20.51
C ALA A 201 18.11 23.62 -19.33
N ALA A 202 17.94 23.02 -18.16
CA ALA A 202 17.50 23.73 -16.94
C ALA A 202 18.47 24.88 -16.59
N TYR A 203 19.77 24.60 -16.65
CA TYR A 203 20.85 25.55 -16.39
C TYR A 203 20.81 26.74 -17.36
N ILE A 204 20.71 26.48 -18.67
CA ILE A 204 20.64 27.53 -19.70
C ILE A 204 19.36 28.35 -19.54
N ILE A 205 18.21 27.70 -19.32
CA ILE A 205 16.90 28.37 -19.23
C ILE A 205 16.82 29.29 -18.01
N ASN A 206 17.36 28.87 -16.87
CA ASN A 206 17.34 29.62 -15.63
C ASN A 206 18.57 30.53 -15.44
N GLY A 207 19.60 30.34 -16.28
CA GLY A 207 20.93 30.95 -16.16
C GLY A 207 21.64 30.57 -14.85
N GLY A 208 21.64 29.27 -14.55
CA GLY A 208 22.17 28.66 -13.34
C GLY A 208 21.16 27.67 -12.75
N CYS A 209 21.59 26.50 -12.29
CA CYS A 209 20.66 25.53 -11.69
C CYS A 209 21.38 24.56 -10.74
N SER A 210 20.98 24.57 -9.47
CA SER A 210 21.38 23.57 -8.46
C SER A 210 20.62 22.25 -8.65
N ASP A 211 20.99 21.23 -7.86
CA ASP A 211 20.28 19.95 -7.80
C ASP A 211 18.77 20.12 -7.51
N ASP A 212 18.43 21.00 -6.57
CA ASP A 212 17.03 21.31 -6.20
C ASP A 212 16.29 21.96 -7.38
N CYS A 213 16.91 22.96 -8.01
CA CYS A 213 16.39 23.59 -9.21
C CYS A 213 16.16 22.56 -10.34
N PHE A 214 17.08 21.61 -10.54
CA PHE A 214 16.93 20.58 -11.56
C PHE A 214 15.83 19.57 -11.22
N SER A 215 15.66 19.24 -9.93
CA SER A 215 14.52 18.44 -9.47
C SER A 215 13.19 19.12 -9.80
N ASP A 216 13.08 20.42 -9.53
CA ASP A 216 11.88 21.20 -9.79
C ASP A 216 11.61 21.37 -11.29
N PHE A 217 12.66 21.63 -12.08
CA PHE A 217 12.57 21.71 -13.54
C PHE A 217 11.93 20.47 -14.15
N ARG A 218 12.34 19.27 -13.71
CA ARG A 218 11.80 18.01 -14.23
C ARG A 218 10.31 17.86 -13.90
N GLY A 219 9.88 18.28 -12.71
CA GLY A 219 8.47 18.31 -12.33
C GLY A 219 7.66 19.31 -13.15
N TRP A 220 8.19 20.52 -13.33
CA TRP A 220 7.57 21.56 -14.15
C TRP A 220 7.47 21.19 -15.63
N LEU A 221 8.49 20.52 -16.18
CA LEU A 221 8.52 20.10 -17.58
C LEU A 221 7.42 19.08 -17.89
N ILE A 222 7.18 18.12 -16.98
CA ILE A 222 6.02 17.22 -17.06
C ILE A 222 4.73 18.04 -17.11
N GLY A 223 4.63 19.10 -16.30
CA GLY A 223 3.51 20.05 -16.29
C GLY A 223 3.28 20.78 -17.63
N GLN A 224 4.27 20.88 -18.51
CA GLN A 224 4.10 21.46 -19.85
C GLN A 224 3.32 20.56 -20.81
N GLY A 225 3.10 19.29 -20.43
CA GLY A 225 2.27 18.34 -21.15
C GLY A 225 3.06 17.41 -22.09
N GLN A 226 2.36 16.38 -22.55
CA GLN A 226 2.94 15.23 -23.25
C GLN A 226 3.80 15.62 -24.45
N SER A 227 3.28 16.46 -25.35
CA SER A 227 3.97 16.79 -26.60
C SER A 227 5.29 17.53 -26.35
N ILE A 228 5.34 18.45 -25.39
CA ILE A 228 6.60 19.17 -25.07
C ILE A 228 7.61 18.21 -24.45
N PHE A 229 7.15 17.37 -23.50
CA PHE A 229 7.98 16.40 -22.82
C PHE A 229 8.59 15.37 -23.79
N GLU A 230 7.77 14.73 -24.62
CA GLU A 230 8.21 13.71 -25.56
C GLU A 230 9.09 14.29 -26.68
N ASN A 231 8.78 15.49 -27.18
CA ASN A 231 9.64 16.16 -28.17
C ASN A 231 11.03 16.47 -27.59
N ALA A 232 11.10 16.92 -26.33
CA ALA A 232 12.36 17.22 -25.66
C ALA A 232 13.23 15.97 -25.45
N ILE A 233 12.60 14.82 -25.17
CA ILE A 233 13.33 13.53 -25.08
C ILE A 233 13.96 13.17 -26.44
N GLN A 234 13.27 13.43 -27.55
CA GLN A 234 13.81 13.15 -28.88
C GLN A 234 14.88 14.17 -29.30
N ASN A 235 14.72 15.43 -28.90
CA ASN A 235 15.65 16.50 -29.18
C ASN A 235 15.49 17.63 -28.16
N ILE A 236 16.46 17.75 -27.26
CA ILE A 236 16.43 18.74 -26.17
C ILE A 236 16.26 20.18 -26.67
N GLU A 237 16.73 20.50 -27.88
CA GLU A 237 16.59 21.85 -28.45
C GLU A 237 15.14 22.25 -28.75
N THR A 238 14.18 21.33 -28.78
CA THR A 238 12.75 21.68 -28.91
C THR A 238 12.22 22.45 -27.71
N LEU A 239 12.92 22.46 -26.58
CA LEU A 239 12.59 23.32 -25.45
C LEU A 239 12.67 24.82 -25.80
N THR A 240 13.27 25.19 -26.94
CA THR A 240 13.15 26.54 -27.50
C THR A 240 11.72 26.94 -27.89
N GLU A 241 10.76 26.01 -27.93
CA GLU A 241 9.34 26.30 -28.18
C GLU A 241 8.60 26.80 -26.94
N LEU A 242 9.20 26.66 -25.74
CA LEU A 242 8.62 27.15 -24.49
C LEU A 242 8.41 28.68 -24.56
N LYS A 243 7.19 29.13 -24.33
CA LYS A 243 6.83 30.56 -24.36
C LYS A 243 7.15 31.29 -23.07
N GLU A 244 6.98 30.60 -21.95
CA GLU A 244 7.15 31.11 -20.60
C GLU A 244 7.85 30.03 -19.79
N THR A 245 8.88 30.43 -19.05
CA THR A 245 9.77 29.54 -18.29
C THR A 245 9.52 29.64 -16.79
N ASN A 246 8.46 30.35 -16.40
CA ASN A 246 8.07 30.60 -15.00
C ASN A 246 9.19 31.23 -14.14
N ASP A 247 10.12 31.96 -14.77
CA ASP A 247 11.24 32.65 -14.12
C ASP A 247 12.03 31.77 -13.12
N GLY A 248 12.11 30.46 -13.38
CA GLY A 248 12.82 29.50 -12.53
C GLY A 248 12.05 28.99 -11.31
N ASP A 249 10.84 29.47 -11.06
CA ASP A 249 9.99 29.02 -9.95
C ASP A 249 9.25 27.74 -10.31
N TRP A 250 9.96 26.61 -10.34
CA TRP A 250 9.43 25.34 -10.85
C TRP A 250 8.81 24.42 -9.79
N GLU A 251 8.90 24.80 -8.52
CA GLU A 251 8.49 23.96 -7.40
C GLU A 251 6.97 23.75 -7.37
N GLY A 252 6.52 22.53 -7.03
CA GLY A 252 5.16 22.32 -6.53
C GLY A 252 4.43 21.11 -7.08
N LEU A 253 4.42 20.90 -8.41
CA LEU A 253 3.62 19.80 -9.02
C LEU A 253 3.98 18.41 -8.47
N SER A 254 5.26 18.18 -8.15
CA SER A 254 5.77 16.92 -7.59
C SER A 254 5.20 16.57 -6.22
N TYR A 255 4.75 17.54 -5.44
CA TYR A 255 4.26 17.31 -4.07
C TYR A 255 2.76 17.03 -4.01
N ILE A 256 2.01 17.36 -5.06
CA ILE A 256 0.53 17.36 -5.03
C ILE A 256 -0.04 15.96 -4.79
N ALA A 257 0.54 14.93 -5.40
CA ALA A 257 0.04 13.57 -5.22
C ALA A 257 0.21 13.09 -3.77
N THR A 258 1.35 13.40 -3.15
CA THR A 258 1.62 13.14 -1.73
C THR A 258 0.59 13.82 -0.83
N ASP A 259 0.37 15.12 -1.01
CA ASP A 259 -0.61 15.90 -0.24
C ASP A 259 -2.02 15.33 -0.35
N ILE A 260 -2.43 14.96 -1.58
CA ILE A 260 -3.76 14.41 -1.81
C ILE A 260 -3.91 13.02 -1.21
N TYR A 261 -2.87 12.20 -1.28
CA TYR A 261 -2.89 10.87 -0.67
C TYR A 261 -3.02 10.97 0.86
N GLU A 262 -2.23 11.85 1.49
CA GLU A 262 -2.29 12.08 2.93
C GLU A 262 -3.66 12.63 3.33
N ASN A 263 -4.20 13.60 2.59
CA ASN A 263 -5.53 14.14 2.85
C ASN A 263 -6.63 13.06 2.80
N LYS A 264 -6.53 12.12 1.86
CA LYS A 264 -7.51 11.04 1.67
C LYS A 264 -7.41 9.93 2.72
N THR A 265 -6.20 9.62 3.18
CA THR A 265 -5.92 8.40 3.96
C THR A 265 -5.50 8.67 5.40
N GLY A 266 -5.05 9.88 5.70
CA GLY A 266 -4.41 10.26 6.97
C GLY A 266 -3.04 9.60 7.17
N LYS A 267 -2.37 9.19 6.09
CA LYS A 267 -1.07 8.51 6.08
C LYS A 267 -0.18 9.06 4.98
N ASP A 268 1.13 8.95 5.16
CA ASP A 268 2.12 9.22 4.11
C ASP A 268 1.85 8.34 2.88
N ILE A 269 2.14 8.88 1.69
CA ILE A 269 2.09 8.12 0.46
C ILE A 269 3.10 6.96 0.49
N PRO A 270 2.71 5.75 0.08
CA PRO A 270 3.63 4.61 -0.03
C PRO A 270 4.81 4.89 -0.96
N GLN A 271 5.83 4.04 -0.86
CA GLN A 271 7.06 4.20 -1.64
C GLN A 271 6.85 3.88 -3.13
N GLY A 272 5.97 2.94 -3.47
CA GLY A 272 5.57 2.66 -4.85
C GLY A 272 6.76 2.40 -5.78
N VAL A 273 6.74 3.06 -6.95
CA VAL A 273 7.88 3.10 -7.87
C VAL A 273 8.92 4.08 -7.33
N GLN A 274 10.16 3.62 -7.26
CA GLN A 274 11.31 4.44 -6.90
C GLN A 274 11.85 5.13 -8.15
N GLU A 275 12.07 6.43 -8.05
CA GLU A 275 12.71 7.21 -9.10
C GLU A 275 14.16 6.77 -9.31
N ASN A 276 14.61 6.80 -10.56
CA ASN A 276 16.02 6.59 -10.86
C ASN A 276 16.81 7.87 -10.59
N PHE A 277 17.74 7.80 -9.65
CA PHE A 277 18.66 8.89 -9.29
C PHE A 277 20.09 8.64 -9.79
N GLU A 278 20.26 7.76 -10.78
CA GLU A 278 21.52 7.65 -11.53
C GLU A 278 21.46 8.60 -12.74
N ILE A 279 22.24 9.68 -12.70
CA ILE A 279 22.33 10.60 -13.83
C ILE A 279 23.07 9.94 -14.99
N THR A 280 22.53 10.08 -16.19
CA THR A 280 23.10 9.49 -17.41
C THR A 280 23.47 10.57 -18.44
N GLY A 281 24.25 10.18 -19.45
CA GLY A 281 24.77 11.09 -20.48
C GLY A 281 26.18 11.58 -20.17
N GLU A 282 26.64 12.57 -20.93
CA GLU A 282 27.95 13.20 -20.76
C GLU A 282 27.78 14.51 -19.99
N GLU A 283 28.49 14.64 -18.87
CA GLU A 283 28.53 15.88 -18.10
C GLU A 283 29.12 17.01 -18.95
N TRP A 284 28.47 18.17 -18.92
CA TRP A 284 28.92 19.38 -19.59
C TRP A 284 29.86 20.17 -18.67
N GLU A 285 30.75 20.94 -19.26
CA GLU A 285 31.60 21.86 -18.52
C GLU A 285 30.92 23.23 -18.39
N GLU A 286 31.05 23.87 -17.23
CA GLU A 286 30.47 25.21 -16.95
C GLU A 286 31.16 26.35 -17.74
N ASP A 287 32.04 26.02 -18.70
CA ASP A 287 32.55 26.98 -19.68
C ASP A 287 31.41 27.39 -20.63
N GLU A 288 31.17 28.70 -20.78
CA GLU A 288 30.18 29.29 -21.70
C GLU A 288 30.25 28.70 -23.11
N ASN A 289 31.44 28.28 -23.55
CA ASN A 289 31.61 27.71 -24.88
C ASN A 289 31.05 26.28 -25.00
N ASP A 290 31.11 25.44 -23.96
CA ASP A 290 30.66 24.05 -24.07
C ASP A 290 29.14 23.99 -24.25
N LEU A 291 28.38 24.62 -23.35
CA LEU A 291 26.92 24.70 -23.42
C LEU A 291 26.43 25.34 -24.74
N LYS A 292 27.10 26.39 -25.19
CA LYS A 292 26.80 27.06 -26.47
C LYS A 292 27.08 26.18 -27.68
N ASN A 293 28.10 25.33 -27.64
CA ASN A 293 28.43 24.42 -28.73
C ASN A 293 27.54 23.17 -28.73
N ARG A 294 27.20 22.62 -27.55
CA ARG A 294 26.33 21.44 -27.40
C ARG A 294 24.86 21.76 -27.68
N PHE A 295 24.36 22.91 -27.20
CA PHE A 295 22.94 23.30 -27.26
C PHE A 295 22.74 24.70 -27.89
N PRO A 296 23.21 24.94 -29.12
CA PRO A 296 23.30 26.27 -29.72
C PRO A 296 21.97 27.02 -29.82
N LYS A 297 20.84 26.34 -30.06
CA LYS A 297 19.53 27.00 -30.15
C LYS A 297 18.97 27.36 -28.79
N LEU A 298 19.16 26.51 -27.77
CA LEU A 298 18.75 26.82 -26.40
C LEU A 298 19.55 27.99 -25.87
N TYR A 299 20.87 27.95 -26.05
CA TYR A 299 21.75 29.03 -25.63
C TYR A 299 21.42 30.35 -26.34
N ALA A 300 21.18 30.32 -27.66
CA ALA A 300 20.81 31.52 -28.40
C ALA A 300 19.47 32.15 -27.95
N LYS A 301 18.57 31.35 -27.36
CA LYS A 301 17.27 31.84 -26.89
C LYS A 301 17.28 32.30 -25.43
N PHE A 302 17.92 31.53 -24.56
CA PHE A 302 17.80 31.69 -23.11
C PHE A 302 19.15 31.97 -22.41
N GLY A 303 20.28 31.69 -23.05
CA GLY A 303 21.60 31.92 -22.47
C GLY A 303 21.80 33.39 -22.12
N MET A 304 22.40 33.65 -20.95
CA MET A 304 22.82 34.99 -20.57
C MET A 304 24.09 35.38 -21.34
N GLU A 305 24.24 36.67 -21.66
CA GLU A 305 25.50 37.25 -22.17
C GLU A 305 26.54 37.43 -21.05
#